data_AF-A0A819HM59-F1
#
_entry.id   AF-A0A819HM59-F1
#
_cell.length_a   1.000
_cell.length_b   1.000
_cell.length_c   1.000
_cell.angle_alpha   90.00
_cell.angle_beta   90.00
_cell.angle_gamma   90.00
#
_symmetry.space_group_name_H-M   'P 1'
#
loop_
_entity.id
_entity.type
_entity.pdbx_description
1 polymer ?
#
loop_
_entity_poly.entity_id
_entity_poly.type
_entity_poly.pdbx_seq_one_letter_code
_entity_poly.pdbx_strand_id
1 'polypeptide(L)'
;MKVESLLSCLATMTTFKKYFKYRYGMVMCGIRNVHFMGTLADWKLLREKTEQLKLFTLSRDEDIFMTYITGLLPILDQFIETYKDNVDNEFWDSIFNLEHRHAMSG
;
A
#
# COMPACT_ATOMS: atom_id res chain seq x y z
N MET A 1 21.68 -16.36 7.67
CA MET A 1 20.56 -17.15 7.12
C MET A 1 19.40 -16.32 6.52
N LYS A 2 19.13 -15.07 6.94
CA LYS A 2 17.98 -14.29 6.41
C LYS A 2 18.17 -13.73 4.98
N VAL A 3 19.40 -13.43 4.56
CA VAL A 3 19.69 -12.81 3.24
C VAL A 3 19.54 -13.80 2.08
N GLU A 4 20.07 -15.03 2.22
CA GLU A 4 19.97 -16.09 1.20
C GLU A 4 18.52 -16.44 0.83
N SER A 5 17.63 -16.48 1.84
CA SER A 5 16.21 -16.75 1.64
C SER A 5 15.51 -15.61 0.89
N LEU A 6 15.83 -14.36 1.23
CA LEU A 6 15.31 -13.19 0.51
C LEU A 6 15.76 -13.19 -0.96
N LEU A 7 17.04 -13.50 -1.20
CA LEU A 7 17.61 -13.56 -2.55
C LEU A 7 16.93 -14.65 -3.39
N SER A 8 16.69 -15.81 -2.78
CA SER A 8 15.98 -16.92 -3.42
C SER A 8 14.54 -16.53 -3.79
N CYS A 9 13.83 -15.82 -2.90
CA CYS A 9 12.46 -15.36 -3.15
C CYS A 9 12.40 -14.24 -4.21
N LEU A 10 13.36 -13.32 -4.20
CA LEU A 10 13.51 -12.29 -5.24
C LEU A 10 13.81 -12.91 -6.61
N ALA A 11 14.70 -13.89 -6.65
CA ALA A 11 15.07 -14.60 -7.87
C ALA A 11 13.85 -15.32 -8.46
N THR A 12 13.10 -16.06 -7.65
CA THR A 12 11.87 -16.73 -8.11
C THR A 12 10.84 -15.72 -8.60
N MET A 13 10.51 -14.68 -7.82
CA MET A 13 9.59 -13.61 -8.25
C MET A 13 10.02 -12.97 -9.58
N THR A 14 11.32 -12.77 -9.79
CA THR A 14 11.88 -12.19 -11.01
C THR A 14 11.73 -13.14 -12.21
N THR A 15 12.03 -14.44 -12.04
CA THR A 15 11.86 -15.45 -13.09
C THR A 15 10.41 -15.56 -13.55
N PHE A 16 9.46 -15.51 -12.61
CA PHE A 16 8.04 -15.63 -12.93
C PHE A 16 7.40 -14.32 -13.42
N LYS A 17 8.07 -13.17 -13.26
CA LYS A 17 7.53 -11.84 -13.64
C LYS A 17 7.01 -11.80 -15.08
N LYS A 18 7.67 -12.45 -16.03
CA LYS A 18 7.26 -12.47 -17.45
C LYS A 18 5.92 -13.21 -17.68
N TYR A 19 5.55 -14.13 -16.79
CA TYR A 19 4.35 -14.93 -16.90
C TYR A 19 3.13 -14.29 -16.23
N PHE A 20 3.34 -13.29 -15.37
CA PHE A 20 2.28 -12.56 -14.70
C PHE A 20 2.04 -11.21 -15.36
N LYS A 21 0.85 -11.03 -15.94
CA LYS A 21 0.35 -9.70 -16.31
C LYS A 21 -0.50 -9.18 -15.17
N TYR A 22 -0.03 -8.13 -14.48
CA TYR A 22 -0.84 -7.41 -13.52
C TYR A 22 -2.02 -6.75 -14.25
N ARG A 23 -3.24 -7.19 -13.95
CA ARG A 23 -4.48 -6.55 -14.40
C ARG A 23 -5.18 -6.03 -13.16
N TYR A 24 -5.39 -4.73 -13.07
CA TYR A 24 -6.28 -4.16 -12.07
C TYR A 24 -7.62 -3.85 -12.74
N GLY A 25 -8.71 -4.36 -12.16
CA GLY A 25 -10.06 -4.00 -12.57
C GLY A 25 -10.42 -2.64 -12.00
N MET A 26 -10.98 -1.76 -12.83
CA MET A 26 -11.53 -0.49 -12.38
C MET A 26 -12.84 -0.77 -11.65
N VAL A 27 -12.80 -0.84 -10.32
CA VAL A 27 -14.00 -0.97 -9.46
C VAL A 27 -14.51 0.43 -9.14
N MET A 28 -15.64 0.81 -9.74
CA MET A 28 -16.27 2.14 -9.53
C MET A 28 -17.11 2.23 -8.24
N CYS A 29 -17.31 1.11 -7.54
CA CYS A 29 -18.29 0.99 -6.46
C CYS A 29 -17.68 1.04 -5.04
N GLY A 30 -16.39 1.35 -4.89
CA GLY A 30 -15.72 1.36 -3.58
C GLY A 30 -15.53 -0.03 -2.95
N ILE A 31 -14.96 -0.07 -1.74
CA ILE A 31 -14.91 -1.31 -0.94
C ILE A 31 -16.10 -1.32 0.03
N ARG A 32 -17.05 -2.23 -0.19
CA ARG A 32 -18.29 -2.31 0.62
C ARG A 32 -18.06 -2.77 2.07
N ASN A 33 -17.05 -3.60 2.31
CA ASN A 33 -16.73 -4.11 3.64
C ASN A 33 -15.25 -4.49 3.68
N VAL A 34 -14.56 -4.07 4.75
CA VAL A 34 -13.16 -4.41 5.00
C VAL A 34 -13.10 -5.24 6.28
N HIS A 35 -12.48 -6.41 6.18
CA HIS A 35 -12.23 -7.26 7.33
C HIS A 35 -10.72 -7.33 7.59
N PHE A 36 -10.31 -6.88 8.77
CA PHE A 36 -8.89 -6.90 9.15
C PHE A 36 -8.56 -8.19 9.93
N MET A 37 -7.71 -9.03 9.35
CA MET A 37 -7.28 -10.30 9.94
C MET A 37 -6.06 -10.18 10.89
N GLY A 38 -5.59 -8.96 11.19
CA GLY A 38 -4.40 -8.70 12.01
C GLY A 38 -4.69 -8.13 13.40
N THR A 39 -3.65 -7.87 14.20
CA THR A 39 -3.73 -7.10 15.45
C THR A 39 -3.33 -5.64 15.24
N LEU A 40 -3.70 -4.75 16.17
CA LEU A 40 -3.23 -3.36 16.17
C LEU A 40 -1.69 -3.25 16.13
N ALA A 41 -0.99 -4.17 16.80
CA ALA A 41 0.47 -4.21 16.80
C ALA A 41 1.04 -4.53 15.42
N ASP A 42 0.40 -5.43 14.67
CA ASP A 42 0.81 -5.78 13.31
C ASP A 42 0.69 -4.58 12.36
N TRP A 43 -0.40 -3.82 12.46
CA TRP A 43 -0.62 -2.65 11.62
C TRP A 43 0.33 -1.50 11.95
N LYS A 44 0.64 -1.28 13.24
CA LYS A 44 1.68 -0.34 13.67
C LYS A 44 3.05 -0.73 13.11
N LEU A 45 3.41 -2.01 13.23
CA LEU A 45 4.67 -2.54 12.70
C LEU A 45 4.73 -2.40 11.17
N LEU A 46 3.62 -2.68 10.47
CA LEU A 46 3.54 -2.55 9.02
C LEU A 46 3.74 -1.10 8.57
N ARG A 47 3.11 -0.14 9.25
CA ARG A 47 3.28 1.29 8.98
C ARG A 47 4.74 1.72 9.17
N GLU A 48 5.35 1.37 10.30
CA GLU A 48 6.76 1.70 10.59
C GLU A 48 7.70 1.14 9.52
N LYS A 49 7.54 -0.14 9.17
CA LYS A 49 8.36 -0.76 8.12
C LYS A 49 8.14 -0.12 6.75
N THR A 50 6.90 0.25 6.44
CA THR A 50 6.56 0.93 5.18
C THR A 50 7.22 2.30 5.12
N GLU A 51 7.28 3.02 6.24
CA GLU A 51 8.01 4.29 6.32
C GLU A 51 9.52 4.11 6.11
N GLN A 52 10.11 3.06 6.67
CA GLN A 52 11.52 2.71 6.44
C GLN A 52 11.81 2.39 4.97
N LEU A 53 10.81 1.98 4.17
CA LEU A 53 11.02 1.72 2.75
C LEU A 53 11.45 2.97 1.97
N LYS A 54 11.18 4.18 2.49
CA LYS A 54 11.66 5.44 1.92
C LYS A 54 13.20 5.50 1.82
N LEU A 55 13.92 4.71 2.60
CA LEU A 55 15.40 4.63 2.54
C LEU A 55 15.91 3.92 1.27
N PHE A 56 15.10 3.09 0.63
CA PHE A 56 15.45 2.35 -0.59
C PHE A 56 15.08 3.11 -1.86
N THR A 57 14.57 4.31 -1.70
CA THR A 57 14.26 5.23 -2.77
C THR A 57 15.53 5.58 -3.54
N LEU A 58 15.55 5.26 -4.83
CA LEU A 58 16.68 5.56 -5.70
C LEU A 58 16.53 7.00 -6.22
N SER A 59 17.57 7.83 -6.08
CA SER A 59 17.63 9.22 -6.55
C SER A 59 17.60 9.33 -8.09
N ARG A 60 16.54 8.88 -8.74
CA ARG A 60 16.29 9.08 -10.18
C ARG A 60 15.04 9.93 -10.37
N ASP A 61 15.06 10.72 -11.45
CA ASP A 61 14.13 11.81 -11.81
C ASP A 61 12.61 11.52 -11.78
N GLU A 62 12.18 10.29 -11.55
CA GLU A 62 10.76 9.94 -11.41
C GLU A 62 10.59 9.04 -10.20
N ASP A 63 10.46 9.66 -9.03
CA ASP A 63 10.41 8.95 -7.77
C ASP A 63 9.01 8.38 -7.49
N ILE A 64 8.56 7.54 -8.43
CA ILE A 64 7.27 6.84 -8.42
C ILE A 64 7.17 6.00 -7.14
N PHE A 65 8.29 5.43 -6.70
CA PHE A 65 8.34 4.65 -5.47
C PHE A 65 8.13 5.51 -4.24
N MET A 66 8.80 6.66 -4.13
CA MET A 66 8.58 7.60 -3.02
C MET A 66 7.13 8.11 -2.98
N THR A 67 6.57 8.43 -4.15
CA THR A 67 5.17 8.87 -4.29
C THR A 67 4.21 7.78 -3.83
N TYR A 68 4.45 6.53 -4.25
CA TYR A 68 3.65 5.37 -3.84
C TYR A 68 3.71 5.14 -2.33
N ILE A 69 4.90 5.13 -1.73
CA ILE A 69 5.07 4.94 -0.28
C ILE A 69 4.41 6.08 0.50
N THR A 70 4.57 7.32 0.04
CA THR A 70 3.99 8.50 0.70
C THR A 70 2.46 8.47 0.65
N GLY A 71 1.85 8.04 -0.46
CA GLY A 71 0.40 7.86 -0.57
C GLY A 71 -0.13 6.66 0.23
N LEU A 72 0.69 5.62 0.46
CA LEU A 72 0.28 4.43 1.21
C LEU A 72 0.24 4.66 2.73
N LEU A 73 1.13 5.50 3.27
CA LEU A 73 1.19 5.79 4.71
C LEU A 73 -0.13 6.29 5.32
N PRO A 74 -0.83 7.31 4.77
CA PRO A 74 -2.10 7.77 5.34
C PRO A 74 -3.20 6.69 5.30
N ILE A 75 -3.15 5.77 4.34
CA ILE A 75 -4.06 4.62 4.30
C ILE A 75 -3.80 3.68 5.49
N LEU A 76 -2.52 3.39 5.78
CA LEU A 76 -2.16 2.58 6.95
C LEU A 76 -2.49 3.29 8.28
N ASP A 77 -2.42 4.62 8.32
CA ASP A 77 -2.88 5.40 9.45
C ASP A 77 -4.38 5.21 9.71
N GLN A 78 -5.21 5.26 8.66
CA GLN A 78 -6.64 5.00 8.76
C GLN A 78 -6.95 3.59 9.27
N PHE A 79 -6.10 2.60 8.94
CA PHE A 79 -6.26 1.25 9.47
C PHE A 79 -6.01 1.24 10.97
N ILE A 80 -4.95 1.91 11.44
CA ILE A 80 -4.64 2.03 12.88
C ILE A 80 -5.75 2.75 13.64
N GLU A 81 -6.30 3.84 13.09
CA GLU A 81 -7.41 4.58 13.71
C GLU A 81 -8.70 3.74 13.77
N THR A 82 -8.96 2.93 12.75
CA THR A 82 -10.10 1.99 12.75
C THR A 82 -10.01 0.98 13.91
N TYR A 83 -8.81 0.52 14.28
CA TYR A 83 -8.61 -0.34 15.46
C TYR A 83 -8.75 0.39 16.81
N LYS A 84 -8.78 1.73 16.82
CA LYS A 84 -8.99 2.56 18.00
C LYS A 84 -10.44 3.06 18.12
N ASP A 85 -11.35 2.48 17.35
CA ASP A 85 -12.76 2.91 17.23
C ASP A 85 -12.95 4.34 16.63
N ASN A 86 -11.90 4.91 16.00
CA ASN A 86 -11.95 6.21 15.30
C ASN A 86 -12.11 6.00 13.79
N VAL A 87 -13.26 5.50 13.35
CA VAL A 87 -13.50 5.17 11.94
C VAL A 87 -13.91 6.41 11.13
N ASP A 88 -13.13 6.73 10.10
CA ASP A 88 -13.43 7.77 9.11
C ASP A 88 -14.26 7.17 7.95
N ASN A 89 -15.59 7.28 8.03
CA ASN A 89 -16.48 6.71 7.03
C ASN A 89 -16.33 7.38 5.65
N GLU A 90 -16.04 8.70 5.60
CA GLU A 90 -15.88 9.41 4.33
C GLU A 90 -14.64 8.93 3.57
N PHE A 91 -13.55 8.66 4.29
CA PHE A 91 -12.37 8.01 3.74
C PHE A 91 -12.69 6.62 3.20
N TRP A 92 -13.35 5.76 3.98
CA TRP A 92 -13.63 4.38 3.58
C TRP A 92 -14.60 4.26 2.41
N ASP A 93 -15.58 5.17 2.30
CA ASP A 93 -16.48 5.25 1.16
C ASP A 93 -15.77 5.73 -0.12
N SER A 94 -14.72 6.54 0.02
CA SER A 94 -13.98 7.15 -1.10
C SER A 94 -12.64 6.50 -1.44
N ILE A 95 -12.16 5.53 -0.66
CA ILE A 95 -10.83 4.90 -0.78
C ILE A 95 -10.56 4.26 -2.16
N PHE A 96 -11.61 3.93 -2.92
CA PHE A 96 -11.54 3.43 -4.30
C PHE A 96 -12.31 4.29 -5.32
N ASN A 97 -12.63 5.55 -4.99
CA ASN A 97 -13.32 6.46 -5.91
C ASN A 97 -12.33 7.06 -6.93
N LEU A 98 -12.67 6.94 -8.23
CA LEU A 98 -11.87 7.47 -9.34
C LEU A 98 -11.95 8.99 -9.46
N GLU A 99 -13.00 9.64 -8.95
CA GLU A 99 -13.12 11.12 -8.99
C GLU A 99 -12.01 11.82 -8.19
N HIS A 100 -11.45 11.16 -7.17
CA HIS A 100 -10.34 11.70 -6.38
C HIS A 100 -9.00 11.75 -7.16
N ARG A 101 -8.87 11.08 -8.31
CA ARG A 101 -7.68 11.21 -9.18
C ARG A 101 -7.60 12.57 -9.89
N HIS A 102 -8.69 13.32 -10.02
CA HIS A 102 -8.69 14.59 -10.74
C HIS A 102 -8.29 15.81 -9.88
N ALA A 103 -8.31 15.69 -8.54
CA ALA A 103 -7.95 16.80 -7.65
C ALA A 103 -6.44 16.99 -7.43
N MET A 104 -5.61 16.01 -7.83
CA MET A 104 -4.14 16.05 -7.68
C MET A 104 -3.42 16.31 -9.01
N SER A 105 -4.15 16.70 -10.06
CA SER A 105 -3.60 17.09 -11.37
C SER A 105 -3.91 18.56 -11.74
N GLY A 106 -4.15 19.40 -10.73
CA GLY A 106 -4.31 20.85 -10.87
C GLY A 106 -3.13 21.60 -10.28
#